data_AF-C0CHV0-F1
#
_entry.id   AF-C0CHV0-F1
#
_cell.length_a   1.000
_cell.length_b   1.000
_cell.length_c   1.000
_cell.angle_alpha   90.00
_cell.angle_beta   90.00
_cell.angle_gamma   90.00
#
_symmetry.space_group_name_H-M   'P 1'
#
loop_
_entity.id
_entity.type
_entity.pdbx_description
1 polymer ?
#
loop_
_entity_poly.entity_id
_entity_poly.type
_entity_poly.pdbx_seq_one_letter_code
_entity_poly.pdbx_strand_id
1 'polypeptide(L)'
;MIRMTQVSLPVSHDREALERKIRKLLRISSEPFTYEIERRSLDARNPQEKVYRYTLDVTISNEKRILKKVHNKNIMSINKTRYHFPKSGEEPLITRPVIVGSGPAGLFCGWYLARAGYRPLILERGEQVRERRRTVERFWKEGILDSESNVQ
;
A
#
# COMPACT_ATOMS: atom_id res chain seq x y z
N MET A 1 10.14 -11.13 -11.74
CA MET A 1 8.75 -11.45 -11.36
C MET A 1 7.84 -11.24 -12.55
N ILE A 2 6.71 -11.94 -12.58
CA ILE A 2 5.66 -11.75 -13.59
C ILE A 2 4.49 -10.98 -12.98
N ARG A 3 4.12 -9.84 -13.56
CA ARG A 3 2.91 -9.12 -13.21
C ARG A 3 1.74 -9.58 -14.07
N MET A 4 0.63 -9.91 -13.43
CA MET A 4 -0.64 -10.29 -14.05
C MET A 4 -1.69 -9.26 -13.68
N THR A 5 -2.20 -8.51 -14.65
CA THR A 5 -3.24 -7.50 -14.46
C THR A 5 -4.62 -8.05 -14.86
N GLN A 6 -5.68 -7.42 -14.36
CA GLN A 6 -7.07 -7.73 -14.76
C GLN A 6 -7.47 -9.20 -14.53
N VAL A 7 -6.87 -9.89 -13.55
CA VAL A 7 -7.26 -11.26 -13.20
C VAL A 7 -8.59 -11.19 -12.46
N SER A 8 -9.67 -11.69 -13.06
CA SER A 8 -11.03 -11.58 -12.52
C SER A 8 -11.57 -12.90 -11.96
N LEU A 9 -12.17 -12.84 -10.77
CA LEU A 9 -12.82 -13.97 -10.09
C LEU A 9 -14.11 -13.51 -9.39
N PRO A 10 -15.14 -14.38 -9.28
CA PRO A 10 -16.34 -14.09 -8.49
C PRO A 10 -15.99 -13.76 -7.03
N VAL A 11 -16.75 -12.90 -6.36
CA VAL A 11 -16.47 -12.55 -4.95
C VAL A 11 -16.47 -13.74 -3.98
N SER A 12 -17.16 -14.82 -4.33
CA SER A 12 -17.25 -16.06 -3.56
C SER A 12 -16.11 -17.06 -3.76
N HIS A 13 -15.13 -16.75 -4.62
CA HIS A 13 -14.01 -17.65 -4.87
C HIS A 13 -13.16 -17.90 -3.62
N ASP A 14 -12.59 -19.10 -3.54
CA ASP A 14 -11.59 -19.47 -2.54
C ASP A 14 -10.17 -19.16 -3.04
N ARG A 15 -9.20 -19.30 -2.14
CA ARG A 15 -7.78 -19.12 -2.45
C ARG A 15 -7.32 -20.07 -3.57
N GLU A 16 -7.80 -21.31 -3.56
CA GLU A 16 -7.43 -22.30 -4.57
C GLU A 16 -7.90 -21.91 -5.97
N ALA A 17 -9.09 -21.32 -6.12
CA ALA A 17 -9.58 -20.84 -7.41
C ALA A 17 -8.68 -19.75 -7.97
N LEU A 18 -8.15 -18.86 -7.13
CA LEU A 18 -7.16 -17.87 -7.53
C LEU A 18 -5.87 -18.54 -8.02
N GLU A 19 -5.35 -19.50 -7.27
CA GLU A 19 -4.14 -20.24 -7.63
C GLU A 19 -4.32 -21.05 -8.92
N ARG A 20 -5.46 -21.73 -9.09
CA ARG A 20 -5.85 -22.41 -10.35
C ARG A 20 -5.91 -21.42 -11.51
N LYS A 21 -6.46 -20.23 -11.30
CA LYS A 21 -6.54 -19.17 -12.33
C LYS A 21 -5.16 -18.68 -12.73
N ILE A 22 -4.25 -18.46 -11.77
CA ILE A 22 -2.85 -18.11 -12.03
C ILE A 22 -2.18 -19.19 -12.87
N ARG A 23 -2.27 -20.47 -12.46
CA ARG A 23 -1.69 -21.60 -13.20
C ARG A 23 -2.20 -21.67 -14.64
N LYS A 24 -3.52 -21.54 -14.82
CA LYS A 24 -4.16 -21.55 -16.14
C LYS A 24 -3.65 -20.43 -17.05
N LEU A 25 -3.57 -19.21 -16.52
CA LEU A 25 -3.14 -18.03 -17.28
C LEU A 25 -1.64 -18.06 -17.61
N LEU A 26 -0.80 -18.56 -16.71
CA LEU A 26 0.64 -18.74 -16.94
C LEU A 26 0.98 -20.01 -17.74
N ARG A 27 0.00 -20.87 -18.01
CA ARG A 27 0.17 -22.16 -18.71
C ARG A 27 1.21 -23.06 -18.05
N ILE A 28 1.16 -23.12 -16.72
CA ILE A 28 2.01 -23.94 -15.84
C ILE A 28 1.19 -25.04 -15.19
N SER A 29 1.79 -26.21 -14.97
CA SER A 29 1.14 -27.36 -14.33
C SER A 29 1.46 -27.41 -12.83
N SER A 30 2.60 -27.99 -12.47
CA SER A 30 3.02 -28.30 -11.09
C SER A 30 4.14 -27.41 -10.58
N GLU A 31 4.66 -26.48 -11.39
CA GLU A 31 5.74 -25.60 -10.98
C GLU A 31 5.33 -24.84 -9.69
N PRO A 32 6.16 -24.86 -8.64
CA PRO A 32 5.90 -24.11 -7.43
C PRO A 32 6.03 -22.62 -7.73
N PHE A 33 5.12 -21.82 -7.17
CA PHE A 33 5.16 -20.37 -7.27
C PHE A 33 4.69 -19.74 -5.97
N THR A 34 5.10 -18.50 -5.76
CA THR A 34 4.52 -17.62 -4.74
C THR A 34 3.92 -16.40 -5.44
N TYR A 35 2.97 -15.73 -4.79
CA TYR A 35 2.36 -14.53 -5.35
C TYR A 35 2.04 -13.49 -4.27
N GLU A 36 2.07 -12.23 -4.67
CA GLU A 36 1.63 -11.09 -3.88
C GLU A 36 0.45 -10.40 -4.58
N ILE A 37 -0.55 -10.00 -3.81
CA ILE A 37 -1.66 -9.19 -4.32
C ILE A 37 -1.23 -7.72 -4.25
N GLU A 38 -0.84 -7.16 -5.39
CA GLU A 38 -0.50 -5.73 -5.49
C GLU A 38 -1.76 -4.86 -5.41
N ARG A 39 -2.84 -5.32 -6.04
CA ARG A 39 -4.14 -4.62 -6.01
C ARG A 39 -5.28 -5.61 -6.07
N ARG A 40 -6.30 -5.39 -5.25
CA ARG A 40 -7.61 -6.05 -5.33
C ARG A 40 -8.70 -4.98 -5.37
N SER A 41 -9.48 -4.97 -6.44
CA SER A 41 -10.61 -4.05 -6.60
C SER A 41 -11.91 -4.82 -6.82
N LEU A 42 -12.99 -4.39 -6.18
CA LEU A 42 -14.33 -4.92 -6.39
C LEU A 42 -14.97 -4.21 -7.60
N ASP A 43 -15.39 -4.99 -8.60
CA ASP A 43 -16.26 -4.53 -9.67
C ASP A 43 -17.68 -5.04 -9.37
N ALA A 44 -18.52 -4.13 -8.88
CA ALA A 44 -19.90 -4.41 -8.48
C ALA A 44 -20.93 -3.73 -9.38
N ARG A 45 -20.55 -3.35 -10.62
CA ARG A 45 -21.45 -2.69 -11.57
C ARG A 45 -22.60 -3.59 -12.02
N ASN A 46 -22.37 -4.91 -12.07
CA ASN A 46 -23.44 -5.89 -12.23
C ASN A 46 -23.83 -6.42 -10.83
N PRO A 47 -25.05 -6.14 -10.34
CA PRO A 47 -25.50 -6.61 -9.02
C PRO A 47 -25.51 -8.13 -8.87
N GLN A 48 -25.74 -8.87 -9.97
CA GLN A 48 -25.80 -10.33 -9.99
C GLN A 48 -24.42 -10.98 -10.15
N GLU A 49 -23.44 -10.26 -10.69
CA GLU A 49 -22.09 -10.77 -10.98
C GLU A 49 -21.01 -9.85 -10.43
N LYS A 50 -20.93 -9.79 -9.10
CA LYS A 50 -19.84 -9.07 -8.42
C LYS A 50 -18.54 -9.85 -8.58
N VAL A 51 -17.50 -9.19 -9.09
CA VAL A 51 -16.19 -9.80 -9.31
C VAL A 51 -15.08 -9.00 -8.64
N TYR A 52 -14.09 -9.69 -8.11
CA TYR A 52 -12.82 -9.08 -7.76
C TYR A 52 -11.91 -9.08 -8.99
N ARG A 53 -11.28 -7.93 -9.26
CA ARG A 53 -10.19 -7.76 -10.22
C ARG A 53 -8.88 -7.62 -9.45
N TYR A 54 -7.91 -8.44 -9.82
CA TYR A 54 -6.60 -8.52 -9.19
C TYR A 54 -5.51 -8.00 -10.11
N THR A 55 -4.52 -7.36 -9.50
CA THR A 55 -3.15 -7.26 -10.01
C THR A 55 -2.26 -8.08 -9.09
N LEU A 56 -1.58 -9.06 -9.66
CA LEU A 56 -0.78 -10.05 -8.94
C LEU A 56 0.66 -9.98 -9.42
N ASP A 57 1.59 -10.06 -8.48
CA ASP A 57 3.00 -10.26 -8.77
C ASP A 57 3.36 -11.70 -8.42
N VAL A 58 3.75 -12.49 -9.42
CA VAL A 58 4.04 -13.91 -9.30
C VAL A 58 5.55 -14.14 -9.41
N THR A 59 6.10 -14.87 -8.45
CA THR A 59 7.51 -15.30 -8.43
C THR A 59 7.58 -16.79 -8.75
N ILE A 60 8.32 -17.13 -9.80
CA ILE A 60 8.47 -18.51 -10.32
C ILE A 60 9.83 -18.66 -11.01
N SER A 61 10.45 -19.84 -10.97
CA SER A 61 11.83 -20.04 -11.44
C SER A 61 12.01 -19.82 -12.96
N ASN A 62 10.98 -20.10 -13.77
CA ASN A 62 11.07 -20.16 -15.24
C ASN A 62 10.47 -18.93 -15.95
N GLU A 63 10.55 -17.73 -15.36
CA GLU A 63 9.80 -16.54 -15.81
C GLU A 63 9.98 -16.23 -17.30
N LYS A 64 11.24 -16.18 -17.79
CA LYS A 64 11.55 -15.86 -19.19
C LYS A 64 10.93 -16.86 -20.17
N ARG A 65 10.92 -18.15 -19.81
CA ARG A 65 10.32 -19.21 -20.65
C ARG A 65 8.80 -19.08 -20.68
N ILE A 66 8.19 -18.79 -19.53
CA ILE A 66 6.74 -18.59 -19.41
C ILE A 66 6.30 -17.37 -20.24
N LEU A 67 7.00 -16.24 -20.10
CA LEU A 67 6.69 -15.02 -20.85
C LEU A 67 6.85 -15.19 -22.37
N LYS A 68 7.79 -16.01 -22.83
CA LYS A 68 7.90 -16.37 -24.26
C LYS A 68 6.72 -17.22 -24.76
N LYS A 69 6.13 -18.05 -23.88
CA LYS A 69 5.00 -18.96 -24.21
C LYS A 69 3.62 -18.27 -24.12
N VAL A 70 3.52 -17.23 -23.30
CA VAL A 70 2.26 -16.56 -22.98
C VAL A 70 2.19 -15.21 -23.67
N HIS A 71 1.49 -15.16 -24.81
CA HIS A 71 1.21 -13.91 -25.52
C HIS A 71 -0.09 -13.28 -25.01
N ASN A 72 -0.02 -12.68 -23.82
CA ASN A 72 -1.15 -11.98 -23.22
C ASN A 72 -0.71 -10.58 -22.76
N LYS A 73 -1.39 -9.53 -23.25
CA LYS A 73 -1.10 -8.13 -22.90
C LYS A 73 -1.19 -7.82 -21.40
N ASN A 74 -1.93 -8.62 -20.64
CA ASN A 74 -2.08 -8.47 -19.20
C ASN A 74 -1.01 -9.21 -18.39
N ILE A 75 -0.05 -9.87 -19.04
CA ILE A 75 1.00 -10.66 -18.40
C ILE A 75 2.34 -10.13 -18.88
N MET A 76 3.14 -9.59 -17.97
CA MET A 76 4.39 -8.91 -18.31
C MET A 76 5.47 -9.15 -17.26
N SER A 77 6.73 -9.02 -17.67
CA SER A 77 7.84 -8.98 -16.71
C SER A 77 7.77 -7.68 -15.91
N ILE A 78 8.00 -7.76 -14.60
CA ILE A 78 8.20 -6.59 -13.76
C ILE A 78 9.45 -6.73 -12.89
N ASN A 79 10.17 -5.63 -12.75
CA ASN A 79 11.15 -5.43 -11.68
C ASN A 79 10.51 -4.53 -10.63
N LYS A 80 10.26 -5.07 -9.43
CA LYS A 80 9.68 -4.31 -8.33
C LYS A 80 10.70 -3.30 -7.83
N THR A 81 10.49 -2.02 -8.14
CA THR A 81 11.30 -0.94 -7.59
C THR A 81 10.95 -0.77 -6.13
N ARG A 82 11.88 -1.11 -5.24
CA ARG A 82 11.75 -0.73 -3.83
C ARG A 82 12.09 0.73 -3.69
N TYR A 83 11.37 1.42 -2.81
CA TYR A 83 11.76 2.76 -2.41
C TYR A 83 13.09 2.68 -1.66
N HIS A 84 14.08 3.45 -2.11
CA HIS A 84 15.39 3.56 -1.46
C HIS A 84 15.50 4.93 -0.84
N PHE A 85 16.04 4.98 0.37
CA PHE A 85 16.29 6.26 1.01
C PHE A 85 17.41 6.99 0.24
N PRO A 86 17.32 8.32 0.00
CA PRO A 86 18.46 9.04 -0.51
C PRO A 86 19.57 8.92 0.53
N LYS A 87 20.81 8.94 0.05
CA LYS A 87 21.97 8.96 0.93
C LYS A 87 21.91 10.22 1.78
N SER A 88 22.29 10.09 3.05
CA SER A 88 22.52 11.23 3.92
C SER A 88 23.59 12.14 3.32
N GLY A 89 23.48 13.45 3.58
CA GLY A 89 24.55 14.40 3.25
C GLY A 89 25.84 14.11 4.02
N GLU A 90 26.94 14.72 3.57
CA GLU A 90 28.28 14.53 4.16
C GLU A 90 28.51 15.43 5.38
N GLU A 91 27.80 16.55 5.45
CA GLU A 91 27.94 17.52 6.53
C GLU A 91 27.03 17.20 7.73
N PRO A 92 27.58 17.21 8.96
CA PRO A 92 26.76 17.02 10.15
C PRO A 92 25.84 18.23 10.37
N LEU A 93 24.57 17.97 10.66
CA LEU A 93 23.67 19.03 11.09
C LEU A 93 24.08 19.55 12.46
N ILE A 94 24.20 20.87 12.59
CA ILE A 94 24.47 21.55 13.87
C ILE A 94 23.26 21.47 14.80
N THR A 95 22.06 21.49 14.23
CA THR A 95 20.79 21.44 14.95
C THR A 95 19.89 20.32 14.41
N ARG A 96 19.01 19.79 15.27
CA ARG A 96 18.06 18.77 14.83
C ARG A 96 16.99 19.39 13.91
N PRO A 97 16.50 18.66 12.89
CA PRO A 97 15.37 19.11 12.08
C PRO A 97 14.12 19.31 12.93
N VAL A 98 13.33 20.34 12.62
CA VAL A 98 12.03 20.61 13.26
C VAL A 98 10.93 20.42 12.23
N ILE A 99 9.89 19.67 12.60
CA ILE A 99 8.70 19.41 11.81
C ILE A 99 7.52 20.02 12.57
N VAL A 100 6.74 20.85 11.88
CA VAL A 100 5.53 21.45 12.44
C VAL A 100 4.32 20.74 11.83
N GLY A 101 3.48 20.18 12.69
CA GLY A 101 2.34 19.33 12.35
C GLY A 101 2.66 17.84 12.44
N SER A 102 1.76 17.11 13.06
CA SER A 102 1.76 15.64 13.22
C SER A 102 0.67 14.96 12.38
N GLY A 103 0.20 15.62 11.32
CA GLY A 103 -0.58 14.99 10.27
C GLY A 103 0.22 13.95 9.47
N PRO A 104 -0.38 13.30 8.46
CA PRO A 104 0.28 12.23 7.70
C PRO A 104 1.62 12.64 7.09
N ALA A 105 1.72 13.87 6.56
CA ALA A 105 2.95 14.40 5.98
C ALA A 105 4.06 14.57 7.04
N GLY A 106 3.73 15.17 8.19
CA GLY A 106 4.68 15.41 9.27
C GLY A 106 5.15 14.11 9.94
N LEU A 107 4.24 13.17 10.18
CA LEU A 107 4.58 11.84 10.70
C LEU A 107 5.48 11.07 9.75
N PHE A 108 5.17 11.08 8.44
CA PHE A 108 5.99 10.39 7.46
C PHE A 108 7.38 11.01 7.37
N CYS A 109 7.47 12.35 7.33
CA CYS A 109 8.74 13.08 7.37
C CYS A 109 9.57 12.75 8.64
N GLY A 110 8.93 12.76 9.80
CA GLY A 110 9.58 12.48 11.08
C GLY A 110 10.06 11.04 11.19
N TRP A 111 9.23 10.07 10.81
CA TRP A 111 9.63 8.67 10.72
C TRP A 111 10.84 8.48 9.81
N TYR A 112 10.84 9.18 8.68
CA TYR A 112 11.91 9.11 7.69
C TYR A 112 13.25 9.62 8.21
N LEU A 113 13.25 10.84 8.73
CA LEU A 113 14.43 11.49 9.28
C LEU A 113 14.95 10.74 10.52
N ALA A 114 14.06 10.23 11.36
CA ALA A 114 14.43 9.41 12.52
C ALA A 114 15.13 8.11 12.09
N ARG A 115 14.60 7.40 11.08
CA ARG A 115 15.22 6.18 10.54
C ARG A 115 16.60 6.44 9.92
N ALA A 116 16.81 7.64 9.37
CA ALA A 116 18.10 8.09 8.84
C ALA A 116 19.04 8.70 9.90
N GLY A 117 18.67 8.71 11.19
CA GLY A 117 19.53 9.14 12.30
C GLY A 117 19.49 10.64 12.62
N TYR A 118 18.63 11.42 11.97
CA TYR A 118 18.60 12.88 12.09
C TYR A 118 17.92 13.43 13.35
N ARG A 119 17.33 12.57 14.19
CA ARG A 119 16.70 12.93 15.48
C ARG A 119 15.70 14.11 15.39
N PRO A 120 14.71 14.07 14.48
CA PRO A 120 13.80 15.17 14.27
C PRO A 120 12.95 15.48 15.52
N LEU A 121 12.61 16.76 15.73
CA LEU A 121 11.62 17.22 16.69
C LEU A 121 10.31 17.50 15.96
N ILE A 122 9.21 16.89 16.41
CA ILE A 122 7.87 17.15 15.86
C ILE A 122 7.11 18.00 16.86
N LEU A 123 6.53 19.10 16.39
CA LEU A 123 5.68 20.00 17.15
C LEU A 123 4.26 19.90 16.59
N GLU A 124 3.28 19.70 17.45
CA GLU A 124 1.85 19.68 17.11
C GLU A 124 1.15 20.68 18.01
N ARG A 125 0.26 21.51 17.43
CA ARG A 125 -0.55 22.46 18.19
C ARG A 125 -1.71 21.76 18.90
N GLY A 126 -2.26 20.75 18.25
CA GLY A 126 -3.42 20.01 18.73
C GLY A 126 -3.09 19.02 19.83
N GLU A 127 -4.14 18.45 20.41
CA GLU A 127 -4.02 17.50 21.50
C GLU A 127 -3.60 16.10 21.01
N GLN A 128 -3.19 15.27 21.97
CA GLN A 128 -3.04 13.83 21.73
C GLN A 128 -4.36 13.22 21.24
N VAL A 129 -4.29 12.25 20.32
CA VAL A 129 -5.46 11.67 19.63
C VAL A 129 -6.59 11.22 20.56
N ARG A 130 -6.25 10.73 21.76
CA ARG A 130 -7.25 10.29 22.76
C ARG A 130 -8.05 11.46 23.32
N GLU A 131 -7.40 12.58 23.61
CA GLU A 131 -8.06 13.79 24.13
C GLU A 131 -8.78 14.53 23.01
N ARG A 132 -8.13 14.69 21.84
CA ARG A 132 -8.75 15.27 20.64
C ARG A 132 -10.06 14.57 20.27
N ARG A 133 -10.13 13.24 20.41
CA ARG A 133 -11.36 12.47 20.17
C ARG A 133 -12.49 12.93 21.10
N ARG A 134 -12.21 13.14 22.39
CA ARG A 134 -13.21 13.62 23.37
C ARG A 134 -13.67 15.03 23.02
N THR A 135 -12.74 15.91 22.66
CA THR A 135 -13.04 17.29 22.26
C THR A 135 -13.93 17.34 21.02
N VAL A 136 -13.63 16.51 20.00
CA VAL A 136 -14.46 16.37 18.79
C VAL A 136 -15.84 15.78 19.12
N GLU A 137 -15.92 14.75 19.97
CA GLU A 137 -17.20 14.16 20.38
C GLU A 137 -18.07 15.17 21.15
N ARG A 138 -17.46 16.00 22.00
CA ARG A 138 -18.15 17.09 22.70
C ARG A 138 -18.67 18.14 21.71
N PHE A 139 -17.84 18.54 20.75
CA PHE A 139 -18.27 19.46 19.70
C PHE A 139 -19.49 18.92 18.93
N TRP A 140 -19.49 17.63 18.56
CA TRP A 140 -20.63 17.03 17.85
C TRP A 140 -21.90 16.90 18.70
N LYS A 141 -21.78 16.68 20.02
CA LYS A 141 -22.93 16.52 20.92
C LYS A 141 -23.50 17.86 21.41
N GLU A 142 -22.62 18.81 21.72
CA GLU A 142 -22.97 20.04 22.45
C GLU A 142 -22.80 21.31 21.60
N GLY A 143 -22.19 21.22 20.42
CA GLY A 143 -21.91 22.38 19.55
C GLY A 143 -20.75 23.26 20.03
N ILE A 144 -20.03 22.85 21.08
CA ILE A 144 -18.93 23.63 21.67
C ILE A 144 -17.64 23.33 20.91
N LEU A 145 -17.16 24.31 20.13
CA LEU A 145 -15.93 24.21 19.34
C LEU A 145 -14.70 24.61 20.15
N ASP A 146 -13.66 23.80 20.08
CA ASP A 146 -12.29 24.16 20.46
C ASP A 146 -11.47 24.47 19.19
N SER A 147 -10.96 25.70 19.07
CA SER A 147 -10.20 26.13 17.89
C SER A 147 -8.82 25.49 17.77
N GLU A 148 -8.26 24.98 18.88
CA GLU A 148 -6.96 24.30 18.92
C GLU A 148 -7.09 22.77 18.81
N SER A 149 -8.28 22.21 19.05
CA SER A 149 -8.52 20.76 19.02
C SER A 149 -9.87 20.41 18.39
N ASN A 150 -9.88 20.14 17.09
CA ASN A 150 -11.11 19.88 16.33
C ASN A 150 -10.92 18.83 15.23
N VAL A 151 -11.81 18.81 14.24
CA VAL A 151 -11.80 17.82 13.15
C VAL A 151 -10.61 18.01 12.19
N GLN A 152 -9.98 19.19 12.17
CA GLN A 152 -8.84 19.51 11.29
C GLN A 152 -7.52 18.90 11.74
#